data_AF-A0A3B0PSL7-F1
#
_entry.id   AF-A0A3B0PSL7-F1
#
_cell.length_a   1.000
_cell.length_b   1.000
_cell.length_c   1.000
_cell.angle_alpha   90.00
_cell.angle_beta   90.00
_cell.angle_gamma   90.00
#
_symmetry.space_group_name_H-M   'P 1'
#
loop_
_entity.id
_entity.type
_entity.pdbx_description
1 polymer ?
#
loop_
_entity_poly.entity_id
_entity_poly.type
_entity_poly.pdbx_seq_one_letter_code
_entity_poly.pdbx_strand_id
1 'polypeptide(L)'
;MICYKNLLIATHKESFIGYVVLSNSGIIKSVNKGKCNIKDALDYSGHILMPSFIDSHTHGGYDFSFNDLKEKNIQDKLNKYLAEIKKEGVGHVFATTVTASYSDIKKIASYFTEKYPKEFLAW
;
A
#
# COMPACT_ATOMS: atom_id res chain seq x y z
N MET A 1 1.42 16.14 16.01
CA MET A 1 1.94 14.76 16.04
C MET A 1 0.77 13.87 16.41
N ILE A 2 0.76 12.60 16.00
CA ILE A 2 -0.35 11.68 16.28
C ILE A 2 0.20 10.45 17.03
N CYS A 3 -0.36 10.05 18.18
CA CYS A 3 -0.07 8.76 18.84
C CYS A 3 -1.28 7.83 18.63
N TYR A 4 -1.04 6.62 18.11
CA TYR A 4 -2.00 5.51 18.18
C TYR A 4 -1.54 4.55 19.26
N LYS A 5 -2.36 4.29 20.27
CA LYS A 5 -2.03 3.47 21.44
C LYS A 5 -2.89 2.21 21.54
N ASN A 6 -2.44 1.28 22.40
CA ASN A 6 -3.11 0.02 22.70
C ASN A 6 -3.28 -0.89 21.48
N LEU A 7 -2.34 -0.81 20.54
CA LEU A 7 -2.29 -1.65 19.34
C LEU A 7 -1.59 -2.96 19.63
N LEU A 8 -2.05 -4.06 19.03
CA LEU A 8 -1.17 -5.21 18.77
C LEU A 8 -0.31 -4.89 17.55
N ILE A 9 0.96 -4.58 17.76
CA ILE A 9 1.90 -4.24 16.69
C ILE A 9 2.66 -5.49 16.28
N ALA A 10 2.52 -5.89 15.02
CA ALA A 10 3.25 -7.00 14.43
C ALA A 10 4.34 -6.47 13.47
N THR A 11 5.57 -6.89 13.73
CA THR A 11 6.75 -6.60 12.89
C THR A 11 7.27 -7.89 12.29
N HIS A 12 8.27 -7.80 11.39
CA HIS A 12 8.95 -8.99 10.86
C HIS A 12 9.72 -9.81 11.93
N LYS A 13 9.92 -9.28 13.14
CA LYS A 13 10.68 -9.95 14.21
C LYS A 13 9.78 -10.49 15.33
N GLU A 14 8.74 -9.75 15.68
CA GLU A 14 7.93 -10.02 16.86
C GLU A 14 6.59 -9.30 16.81
N SER A 15 5.69 -9.70 17.72
CA SER A 15 4.42 -9.02 17.99
C SER A 15 4.32 -8.61 19.45
N PHE A 16 3.84 -7.40 19.72
CA PHE A 16 3.71 -6.85 21.08
C PHE A 16 2.58 -5.82 21.18
N ILE A 17 2.05 -5.64 22.39
CA ILE A 17 1.14 -4.52 22.67
C ILE A 17 1.96 -3.24 22.83
N GLY A 18 1.56 -2.18 22.12
CA GLY A 18 2.34 -0.96 22.06
C GLY A 18 1.61 0.25 21.48
N TYR A 19 2.41 1.21 21.03
CA TYR A 19 1.94 2.43 20.40
C TYR A 19 2.89 2.90 19.30
N VAL A 20 2.34 3.58 18.30
CA VAL A 20 3.10 4.22 17.21
C VAL A 20 2.90 5.73 17.26
N VAL A 21 3.98 6.47 17.01
CA VAL A 21 3.96 7.93 16.90
C VAL A 21 4.20 8.32 15.45
N LEU A 22 3.32 9.15 14.90
CA LEU A 22 3.36 9.63 13.52
C LEU A 22 3.56 11.15 13.47
N SER A 23 4.23 11.63 12.41
CA SER A 23 4.15 13.05 12.04
C SER A 23 2.71 13.42 11.64
N ASN A 24 2.44 14.72 11.53
CA ASN A 24 1.16 15.20 10.96
C ASN A 24 0.98 14.76 9.49
N SER A 25 2.07 14.41 8.81
CA SER A 25 2.07 13.87 7.44
C SER A 25 1.97 12.34 7.37
N GLY A 26 1.74 11.65 8.50
CA GLY A 26 1.58 10.19 8.54
C GLY A 26 2.89 9.38 8.52
N ILE A 27 4.05 10.03 8.62
CA ILE A 27 5.35 9.34 8.64
C ILE A 27 5.59 8.78 10.04
N ILE A 28 5.93 7.48 10.13
CA ILE A 28 6.30 6.83 11.39
C ILE A 28 7.55 7.50 11.98
N LYS A 29 7.41 8.01 13.20
CA LYS A 29 8.50 8.60 13.99
C LYS A 29 9.06 7.63 15.02
N SER A 30 8.21 6.83 15.65
CA SER A 30 8.65 5.76 16.55
C SER A 30 7.59 4.68 16.72
N VAL A 31 8.04 3.47 17.04
CA VAL A 31 7.22 2.29 17.38
C VAL A 31 7.70 1.80 18.74
N ASN A 32 6.81 1.71 19.72
CA ASN A 32 7.19 1.50 21.12
C ASN A 32 6.34 0.41 21.76
N LYS A 33 6.93 -0.36 22.67
CA LYS A 33 6.22 -1.39 23.47
C LYS A 33 5.56 -0.74 24.69
N GLY A 34 4.44 -1.30 25.14
CA GLY A 34 3.77 -0.90 26.38
C GLY A 34 2.85 0.32 26.24
N LYS A 35 2.76 1.12 27.30
CA LYS A 35 1.73 2.19 27.43
C LYS A 35 2.21 3.53 26.82
N CYS A 36 1.34 4.20 26.05
CA CYS A 36 1.57 5.58 25.57
C CYS A 36 1.15 6.58 26.67
N ASN A 37 2.08 7.42 27.12
CA ASN A 37 1.81 8.51 28.09
C ASN A 37 1.53 9.86 27.41
N ILE A 38 1.42 9.89 26.08
CA ILE A 38 1.16 11.11 25.32
C ILE A 38 -0.30 11.53 25.55
N LYS A 39 -0.49 12.79 25.95
CA LYS A 39 -1.81 13.42 26.06
C LYS A 39 -2.48 13.46 24.67
N ASP A 40 -3.77 13.15 24.62
CA ASP A 40 -4.58 13.11 23.39
C ASP A 40 -4.21 11.98 22.39
N ALA A 41 -3.55 10.93 22.86
CA ALA A 41 -3.34 9.71 22.08
C ALA A 41 -4.65 8.99 21.76
N LEU A 42 -4.79 8.55 20.50
CA LEU A 42 -5.96 7.85 19.98
C LEU A 42 -5.88 6.35 20.33
N ASP A 43 -6.94 5.83 20.93
CA ASP A 43 -7.02 4.43 21.36
C ASP A 43 -7.46 3.52 20.20
N TYR A 44 -6.64 2.51 19.92
CA TYR A 44 -6.89 1.48 18.90
C TYR A 44 -6.91 0.07 19.51
N SER A 45 -7.38 -0.04 20.76
CA SER A 45 -7.60 -1.33 21.42
C SER A 45 -8.36 -2.31 20.50
N GLY A 46 -7.90 -3.57 20.46
CA GLY A 46 -8.47 -4.62 19.62
C GLY A 46 -8.02 -4.59 18.15
N HIS A 47 -7.24 -3.60 17.72
CA HIS A 47 -6.71 -3.54 16.36
C HIS A 47 -5.28 -4.08 16.28
N ILE A 48 -4.96 -4.64 15.12
CA ILE A 48 -3.61 -5.07 14.76
C ILE A 48 -3.01 -4.03 13.81
N LEU A 49 -1.81 -3.56 14.12
CA LEU A 49 -1.01 -2.75 13.21
C LEU A 49 0.15 -3.58 12.69
N MET A 50 0.26 -3.69 11.37
CA MET A 50 1.38 -4.30 10.68
C MET A 50 1.75 -3.46 9.45
N PRO A 51 2.96 -3.63 8.89
CA PRO A 51 3.26 -3.10 7.56
C PRO A 51 2.19 -3.56 6.56
N SER A 52 1.80 -2.68 5.64
CA SER A 52 0.88 -3.04 4.55
C SER A 52 1.43 -4.21 3.75
N PHE A 53 0.54 -5.02 3.19
CA PHE A 53 0.94 -6.04 2.24
C PHE A 53 1.56 -5.40 1.00
N ILE A 54 2.56 -6.07 0.44
CA ILE A 54 3.14 -5.76 -0.85
C ILE A 54 2.78 -6.91 -1.76
N ASP A 55 1.96 -6.64 -2.76
CA ASP A 55 1.61 -7.64 -3.77
C ASP A 55 2.73 -7.72 -4.80
N SER A 56 3.53 -8.78 -4.73
CA SER A 56 4.68 -8.96 -5.62
C SER A 56 4.33 -9.39 -7.04
N HIS A 57 3.07 -9.73 -7.32
CA HIS A 57 2.66 -10.17 -8.65
C HIS A 57 1.15 -10.01 -8.85
N THR A 58 0.75 -8.98 -9.59
CA THR A 58 -0.66 -8.77 -9.95
C THR A 58 -0.83 -8.36 -11.39
N HIS A 59 -1.87 -8.91 -12.03
CA HIS A 59 -2.28 -8.57 -13.39
C HIS A 59 -3.38 -7.49 -13.43
N GLY A 60 -3.87 -7.07 -12.26
CA GLY A 60 -4.99 -6.14 -12.11
C GLY A 60 -6.18 -6.79 -11.38
N GLY A 61 -7.28 -6.07 -11.31
CA GLY A 61 -8.49 -6.44 -10.57
C GLY A 61 -9.54 -5.33 -10.66
N TYR A 62 -10.76 -5.60 -10.18
CA TYR A 62 -11.86 -4.62 -10.14
C TYR A 62 -12.14 -3.92 -11.49
N ASP A 63 -12.10 -4.69 -12.59
CA ASP A 63 -12.28 -4.25 -13.98
C ASP A 63 -11.09 -3.49 -14.60
N PHE A 64 -9.91 -3.53 -13.97
CA PHE A 64 -8.67 -2.97 -14.48
C PHE A 64 -7.64 -4.08 -14.77
N SER A 65 -6.91 -3.94 -15.88
CA SER A 65 -5.85 -4.87 -16.30
C SER A 65 -4.57 -4.14 -16.63
N PHE A 66 -3.46 -4.59 -16.07
CA PHE A 66 -2.12 -4.08 -16.36
C PHE A 66 -1.64 -4.44 -17.78
N ASN A 67 -2.32 -5.36 -18.47
CA ASN A 67 -2.00 -5.76 -19.84
C ASN A 67 -2.62 -4.85 -20.91
N ASP A 68 -3.68 -4.10 -20.60
CA ASP A 68 -4.45 -3.39 -21.60
C ASP A 68 -4.45 -1.87 -21.38
N LEU A 69 -3.50 -1.20 -22.01
CA LEU A 69 -3.44 0.26 -22.03
C LEU A 69 -4.47 0.91 -22.97
N LYS A 70 -5.20 0.13 -23.79
CA LYS A 70 -6.16 0.65 -24.77
C LYS A 70 -7.57 0.81 -24.17
N GLU A 71 -7.76 0.38 -22.93
CA GLU A 71 -9.03 0.54 -22.25
C GLU A 71 -9.44 2.02 -22.15
N LYS A 72 -10.70 2.29 -22.51
CA LYS A 72 -11.31 3.60 -22.25
C LYS A 72 -11.34 3.83 -20.73
N ASN A 73 -11.06 5.06 -20.31
CA ASN A 73 -11.06 5.48 -18.91
C ASN A 73 -10.06 4.72 -18.02
N ILE A 74 -8.91 4.33 -18.58
CA ILE A 74 -7.85 3.63 -17.85
C ILE A 74 -7.46 4.29 -16.52
N GLN A 75 -7.46 5.63 -16.46
CA GLN A 75 -7.14 6.37 -15.24
C GLN A 75 -8.18 6.13 -14.14
N ASP A 76 -9.47 6.15 -14.48
CA ASP A 76 -10.56 5.94 -13.52
C ASP A 76 -10.55 4.50 -13.01
N LYS A 77 -10.33 3.55 -13.92
CA LYS A 77 -10.19 2.13 -13.59
C LYS A 77 -8.98 1.87 -12.70
N LEU A 78 -7.84 2.49 -12.98
CA LEU A 78 -6.66 2.38 -12.14
C LEU A 78 -6.91 2.98 -10.75
N ASN A 79 -7.55 4.16 -10.68
CA ASN A 79 -7.90 4.79 -9.40
C ASN A 79 -8.83 3.90 -8.58
N LYS A 80 -9.83 3.28 -9.22
CA LYS A 80 -10.72 2.30 -8.59
C LYS A 80 -9.91 1.11 -8.07
N TYR A 81 -9.06 0.52 -8.90
CA TYR A 81 -8.19 -0.59 -8.52
C TYR A 81 -7.36 -0.25 -7.27
N LEU A 82 -6.63 0.87 -7.28
CA LEU A 82 -5.80 1.31 -6.16
C LEU A 82 -6.61 1.59 -4.88
N ALA A 83 -7.84 2.11 -5.02
CA ALA A 83 -8.72 2.37 -3.90
C ALA A 83 -9.26 1.08 -3.27
N GLU A 84 -9.59 0.07 -4.07
CA GLU A 84 -10.12 -1.21 -3.58
C GLU A 84 -9.02 -2.07 -2.95
N ILE A 85 -7.85 -2.25 -3.58
CA ILE A 85 -6.76 -3.05 -3.00
C ILE A 85 -6.29 -2.50 -1.63
N LYS A 86 -6.39 -1.19 -1.44
CA LYS A 86 -6.03 -0.54 -0.17
C LYS A 86 -6.96 -0.96 0.97
N LYS A 87 -8.24 -1.26 0.68
CA LYS A 87 -9.19 -1.79 1.67
C LYS A 87 -8.84 -3.21 2.10
N GLU A 88 -8.14 -3.95 1.25
CA GLU A 88 -7.62 -5.30 1.53
C GLU A 88 -6.26 -5.27 2.27
N GLY A 89 -5.74 -4.08 2.60
CA GLY A 89 -4.48 -3.91 3.31
C GLY A 89 -3.24 -3.93 2.40
N VAL A 90 -3.41 -3.96 1.08
CA VAL A 90 -2.31 -3.85 0.11
C VAL A 90 -1.92 -2.38 -0.05
N GLY A 91 -0.68 -2.06 0.28
CA GLY A 91 -0.15 -0.70 0.18
C GLY A 91 0.53 -0.42 -1.16
N HIS A 92 1.15 -1.44 -1.74
CA HIS A 92 1.96 -1.32 -2.95
C HIS A 92 1.90 -2.62 -3.76
N VAL A 93 2.11 -2.48 -5.08
CA VAL A 93 2.07 -3.63 -5.99
C VAL A 93 3.21 -3.62 -7.01
N PHE A 94 3.61 -4.81 -7.43
CA PHE A 94 4.44 -5.09 -8.58
C PHE A 94 3.51 -5.46 -9.72
N ALA A 95 3.23 -4.46 -10.54
CA ALA A 95 2.28 -4.62 -11.60
C ALA A 95 2.92 -5.39 -12.76
N THR A 96 2.23 -6.44 -13.19
CA THR A 96 2.84 -7.50 -13.98
C THR A 96 1.99 -7.83 -15.19
N THR A 97 2.66 -8.01 -16.33
CA THR A 97 1.99 -8.48 -17.55
C THR A 97 1.84 -10.01 -17.55
N VAL A 98 0.84 -10.51 -18.26
CA VAL A 98 0.87 -11.92 -18.73
C VAL A 98 1.77 -11.99 -19.97
N THR A 99 1.86 -13.16 -20.62
CA THR A 99 2.57 -13.28 -21.90
C THR A 99 2.06 -12.23 -22.91
N ALA A 100 2.95 -11.33 -23.31
CA ALA A 100 2.67 -10.23 -24.24
C ALA A 100 3.82 -10.06 -25.23
N SER A 101 3.59 -9.35 -26.33
CA SER A 101 4.65 -9.04 -27.28
C SER A 101 5.69 -8.11 -26.63
N TYR A 102 6.96 -8.20 -27.05
CA TYR A 102 8.01 -7.29 -26.56
C TYR A 102 7.62 -5.82 -26.73
N SER A 103 6.94 -5.50 -27.84
CA SER A 103 6.48 -4.13 -28.11
C SER A 103 5.39 -3.66 -27.15
N ASP A 104 4.51 -4.56 -26.69
CA ASP A 104 3.48 -4.23 -25.72
C ASP A 104 4.07 -4.09 -24.32
N ILE A 105 4.96 -5.01 -23.92
CA ILE A 105 5.69 -4.92 -22.65
C ILE A 105 6.41 -3.58 -22.54
N LYS A 106 7.12 -3.15 -23.60
CA LYS A 106 7.84 -1.88 -23.61
C LYS A 106 6.90 -0.68 -23.45
N LYS A 107 5.74 -0.68 -24.13
CA LYS A 107 4.74 0.40 -24.00
C LYS A 107 4.15 0.46 -22.59
N ILE A 108 3.83 -0.70 -22.02
CA ILE A 108 3.28 -0.84 -20.67
C ILE A 108 4.27 -0.32 -19.63
N ALA A 109 5.51 -0.81 -19.66
CA ALA A 109 6.56 -0.40 -18.74
C ALA A 109 6.82 1.12 -18.80
N SER A 110 6.93 1.69 -20.01
CA SER A 110 7.09 3.14 -20.18
C SER A 110 5.92 3.92 -19.60
N TYR A 111 4.68 3.51 -19.90
CA TYR A 111 3.47 4.20 -19.42
C TYR A 111 3.44 4.31 -17.89
N PHE A 112 3.66 3.20 -17.19
CA PHE A 112 3.56 3.18 -15.74
C PHE A 112 4.76 3.80 -15.04
N THR A 113 5.97 3.62 -15.58
CA THR A 113 7.18 4.24 -15.03
C THR A 113 7.13 5.77 -15.12
N GLU A 114 6.62 6.32 -16.23
CA GLU A 114 6.52 7.78 -16.41
C GLU A 114 5.42 8.41 -15.57
N LYS A 115 4.25 7.75 -15.46
CA LYS A 115 3.08 8.34 -14.81
C LYS A 115 2.95 8.03 -13.32
N TYR A 116 3.46 6.90 -12.86
CA TYR A 116 3.26 6.41 -11.49
C TYR A 116 4.54 5.86 -10.86
N PRO A 117 5.62 6.67 -10.81
CA PRO A 117 6.93 6.23 -10.34
C PRO A 117 6.98 5.91 -8.83
N LYS A 118 5.90 6.17 -8.07
CA LYS A 118 5.87 5.99 -6.61
C LYS A 118 4.83 4.97 -6.15
N GLU A 119 3.84 4.70 -6.99
CA GLU A 119 2.71 3.83 -6.71
C GLU A 119 3.08 2.37 -6.98
N PHE A 120 3.89 2.12 -8.01
CA PHE A 120 4.38 0.80 -8.37
C PHE A 120 5.84 0.62 -7.98
N LEU A 121 6.15 -0.53 -7.38
CA LEU A 121 7.50 -0.81 -6.89
C LEU A 121 8.45 -1.32 -7.99
N ALA A 122 7.92 -1.85 -9.10
CA ALA A 122 8.69 -2.19 -10.29
C ALA A 122 7.80 -2.36 -11.53
N TRP A 123 8.43 -2.14 -12.69
CA TRP A 123 8.02 -2.47 -14.06
C TRP A 123 9.24 -2.77 -14.94
#